data_AF-A0A5B7C686-F1
#
_entry.id   AF-A0A5B7C686-F1
#
_cell.length_a   1.000
_cell.length_b   1.000
_cell.length_c   1.000
_cell.angle_alpha   90.00
_cell.angle_beta   90.00
_cell.angle_gamma   90.00
#
_symmetry.space_group_name_H-M   'P 1'
#
loop_
_entity.id
_entity.type
_entity.pdbx_description
1 polymer ?
#
loop_
_entity_poly.entity_id
_entity_poly.type
_entity_poly.pdbx_seq_one_letter_code
_entity_poly.pdbx_strand_id
1 'polypeptide(L)'
;TKANYPLWKAQMLSLISSEDLLAFIYGTVKAPPQSITIEEPRITRIIVNPEYEAWKRTEKLLKGWIIGSLSEECLAIVKDSYTARYVWTELAKSVNAHYQEAETPLEKSEKTKETAEREDKDAIERYYPLRKAIAKGDWEGVDKFLKSDSAAITATKITKA
;
A
#
# COMPACT_ATOMS: atom_id res chain seq x y z
N THR A 1 -23.29 -16.25 -5.51
CA THR A 1 -22.48 -17.48 -5.44
C THR A 1 -21.15 -17.24 -6.14
N LYS A 2 -20.08 -17.90 -5.69
CA LYS A 2 -18.74 -17.76 -6.29
C LYS A 2 -18.68 -18.19 -7.76
N ALA A 3 -19.49 -19.17 -8.15
CA ALA A 3 -19.54 -19.68 -9.52
C ALA A 3 -19.94 -18.62 -10.57
N ASN A 4 -20.78 -17.64 -10.20
CA ASN A 4 -21.23 -16.60 -11.12
C ASN A 4 -20.34 -15.34 -11.10
N TYR A 5 -19.21 -15.37 -10.38
CA TYR A 5 -18.35 -14.22 -10.18
C TYR A 5 -17.83 -13.58 -11.49
N PRO A 6 -17.38 -14.34 -12.51
CA PRO A 6 -16.89 -13.73 -13.75
C PRO A 6 -17.95 -12.87 -14.47
N LEU A 7 -19.19 -13.38 -14.56
CA LEU A 7 -20.30 -12.66 -15.18
C LEU A 7 -20.71 -11.45 -14.33
N TRP A 8 -20.86 -11.64 -13.02
CA TRP A 8 -21.16 -10.56 -12.08
C TRP A 8 -20.11 -9.44 -12.16
N LYS A 9 -18.82 -9.80 -12.22
CA LYS A 9 -17.72 -8.85 -12.31
C LYS A 9 -17.80 -8.03 -13.60
N ALA A 10 -18.10 -8.67 -14.73
CA ALA A 10 -18.28 -7.98 -16.01
C ALA A 10 -19.47 -7.00 -15.97
N GLN A 11 -20.61 -7.42 -15.42
CA GLN A 11 -21.79 -6.57 -15.25
C GLN A 11 -21.48 -5.37 -14.34
N MET A 12 -20.81 -5.61 -13.21
CA MET A 12 -20.48 -4.55 -12.28
C MET A 12 -19.45 -3.57 -12.82
N LEU A 13 -18.42 -4.05 -13.51
CA LEU A 13 -17.46 -3.17 -14.18
C LEU A 13 -18.16 -2.32 -15.23
N SER A 14 -19.11 -2.87 -15.98
CA SER A 14 -19.90 -2.11 -16.96
C SER A 14 -20.66 -0.96 -16.28
N LEU A 15 -21.38 -1.22 -15.19
CA LEU A 15 -22.13 -0.19 -14.45
C LEU A 15 -21.21 0.88 -13.83
N ILE A 16 -20.10 0.45 -13.22
CA ILE A 16 -19.16 1.39 -12.59
C ILE A 16 -18.45 2.24 -13.66
N SER A 17 -18.17 1.66 -14.82
CA SER A 17 -17.57 2.37 -15.94
C SER A 17 -18.49 3.40 -16.59
N SER A 18 -19.80 3.14 -16.65
CA SER A 18 -20.75 4.10 -17.23
C SER A 18 -20.89 5.40 -16.43
N GLU A 19 -20.37 5.40 -15.20
CA GLU A 19 -20.41 6.53 -14.26
C GLU A 19 -19.00 7.11 -14.00
N ASP A 20 -17.99 6.66 -14.76
CA ASP A 20 -16.58 7.07 -14.60
C ASP A 20 -15.99 6.79 -13.20
N LEU A 21 -16.50 5.76 -12.51
CA LEU A 21 -16.14 5.47 -11.11
C LEU A 21 -15.08 4.37 -10.94
N LEU A 22 -14.52 3.83 -12.04
CA LEU A 22 -13.53 2.73 -11.99
C LEU A 22 -12.30 3.06 -11.14
N ALA A 23 -11.95 4.34 -11.08
CA ALA A 23 -10.81 4.84 -10.34
C ALA A 23 -10.93 4.62 -8.81
N PHE A 24 -12.15 4.46 -8.28
CA PHE A 24 -12.39 4.06 -6.89
C PHE A 24 -12.13 2.57 -6.67
N ILE A 25 -12.46 1.72 -7.64
CA ILE A 25 -12.23 0.27 -7.57
C ILE A 25 -10.75 -0.06 -7.68
N TYR A 26 -10.04 0.60 -8.59
CA TYR A 26 -8.59 0.46 -8.71
C TYR A 26 -7.82 1.27 -7.66
N GLY A 27 -8.53 2.09 -6.87
CA GLY A 27 -7.99 2.95 -5.83
C GLY A 27 -6.91 3.92 -6.31
N THR A 28 -7.06 4.40 -7.55
CA THR A 28 -6.27 5.51 -8.09
C THR A 28 -6.77 6.86 -7.57
N VAL A 29 -8.03 6.93 -7.11
CA VAL A 29 -8.60 8.10 -6.42
C VAL A 29 -8.32 8.01 -4.93
N LYS A 30 -7.56 8.96 -4.40
CA LYS A 30 -7.32 9.10 -2.96
C LYS A 30 -8.39 9.92 -2.27
N ALA A 31 -8.65 9.63 -1.00
CA ALA A 31 -9.51 10.45 -0.17
C ALA A 31 -8.89 11.85 0.02
N PRO A 32 -9.64 12.94 -0.28
CA PRO A 32 -9.19 14.29 0.04
C PRO A 32 -9.02 14.49 1.56
N PRO A 33 -8.29 15.52 2.01
CA PRO A 33 -8.22 15.89 3.42
C PRO A 33 -9.63 16.09 3.99
N GLN A 34 -9.90 15.57 5.19
CA GLN A 34 -11.24 15.65 5.81
C GLN A 34 -11.65 17.08 6.16
N SER A 35 -10.66 17.91 6.48
CA SER A 35 -10.85 19.32 6.81
C SER A 35 -9.89 20.19 6.01
N ILE A 36 -10.31 21.42 5.77
CA ILE A 36 -9.50 22.47 5.15
C ILE A 36 -9.53 23.70 6.03
N THR A 37 -8.41 24.43 6.04
CA THR A 37 -8.31 25.73 6.71
C THR A 37 -8.67 26.81 5.71
N ILE A 38 -9.60 27.68 6.08
CA ILE A 38 -9.93 28.90 5.33
C ILE A 38 -9.35 30.08 6.10
N GLU A 39 -8.47 30.82 5.44
CA GLU A 39 -7.92 32.07 5.94
C GLU A 39 -8.70 33.24 5.34
N GLU A 40 -9.43 33.95 6.20
CA GLU A 40 -10.09 35.21 5.88
C GLU A 40 -9.35 36.36 6.61
N PRO A 41 -9.48 37.63 6.18
CA PRO A 41 -8.66 38.75 6.67
C PRO A 41 -8.67 38.98 8.19
N ARG A 42 -9.59 38.37 8.93
CA ARG A 42 -9.75 38.53 10.39
C ARG A 42 -9.96 37.20 11.13
N ILE A 43 -10.17 36.09 10.43
CA ILE A 43 -10.57 34.81 11.03
C ILE A 43 -9.94 33.67 10.22
N THR A 44 -9.26 32.77 10.93
CA THR A 44 -8.89 31.45 10.41
C THR A 44 -9.88 30.43 10.94
N ARG A 45 -10.52 29.66 10.07
CA ARG A 45 -11.46 28.61 10.46
C ARG A 45 -11.12 27.28 9.81
N ILE A 46 -11.33 26.20 10.55
CA ILE A 46 -11.24 24.83 10.03
C ILE A 46 -12.66 24.38 9.70
N ILE A 47 -12.90 24.00 8.45
CA ILE A 47 -14.18 23.47 8.00
C ILE A 47 -14.00 22.06 7.44
N VAL A 48 -15.09 21.29 7.33
CA VAL A 48 -15.10 20.02 6.60
C VAL A 48 -14.86 20.31 5.12
N ASN A 49 -14.00 19.51 4.49
CA ASN A 49 -13.73 19.64 3.06
C ASN A 49 -14.93 19.13 2.23
N PRO A 50 -15.56 19.98 1.41
CA PRO A 50 -16.65 19.55 0.53
C PRO A 50 -16.24 18.45 -0.46
N GLU A 51 -14.99 18.44 -0.92
CA GLU A 51 -14.46 17.39 -1.80
C GLU A 51 -14.38 16.04 -1.09
N TYR A 52 -14.00 16.04 0.20
CA TYR A 52 -14.01 14.83 1.01
C TYR A 52 -15.43 14.29 1.20
N GLU A 53 -16.42 15.16 1.41
CA GLU A 53 -17.80 14.71 1.49
C GLU A 53 -18.31 14.12 0.18
N ALA A 54 -18.01 14.76 -0.96
CA ALA A 54 -18.35 14.25 -2.27
C ALA A 54 -17.72 12.88 -2.51
N TRP A 55 -16.41 12.75 -2.26
CA TRP A 55 -15.68 11.49 -2.34
C TRP A 55 -16.31 10.40 -1.45
N LYS A 56 -16.65 10.74 -0.20
CA LYS A 56 -17.27 9.82 0.76
C LYS A 56 -18.67 9.37 0.33
N ARG A 57 -19.46 10.24 -0.29
CA ARG A 57 -20.78 9.87 -0.84
C ARG A 57 -20.62 8.85 -1.97
N THR A 58 -19.69 9.09 -2.89
CA THR A 58 -19.40 8.18 -4.00
C THR A 58 -18.86 6.83 -3.52
N GLU A 59 -17.94 6.83 -2.55
CA GLU A 59 -17.40 5.61 -1.95
C GLU A 59 -18.52 4.74 -1.33
N LYS A 60 -19.40 5.36 -0.54
CA LYS A 60 -20.55 4.68 0.06
C LYS A 60 -21.55 4.16 -0.98
N LEU A 61 -21.79 4.93 -2.05
CA LEU A 61 -22.68 4.53 -3.13
C LEU A 61 -22.16 3.27 -3.82
N LEU A 62 -20.89 3.26 -4.21
CA LEU A 62 -20.25 2.09 -4.84
C LEU A 62 -20.26 0.88 -3.92
N LYS A 63 -19.95 1.08 -2.64
CA LYS A 63 -20.06 0.01 -1.63
C LYS A 63 -21.48 -0.55 -1.59
N GLY A 64 -22.49 0.32 -1.59
CA GLY A 64 -23.90 -0.07 -1.63
C GLY A 64 -24.27 -0.90 -2.86
N TRP A 65 -23.80 -0.50 -4.04
CA TRP A 65 -24.03 -1.26 -5.29
C TRP A 65 -23.41 -2.65 -5.23
N ILE A 66 -22.15 -2.73 -4.79
CA ILE A 66 -21.44 -4.00 -4.69
C ILE A 66 -22.19 -4.90 -3.69
N ILE A 67 -22.34 -4.47 -2.44
CA ILE A 67 -22.97 -5.26 -1.37
C ILE A 67 -24.40 -5.65 -1.75
N GLY A 68 -25.20 -4.71 -2.27
CA GLY A 68 -26.60 -4.96 -2.64
C GLY A 68 -26.77 -5.97 -3.78
N SER A 69 -25.72 -6.25 -4.54
CA SER A 69 -25.72 -7.25 -5.62
C SER A 69 -25.19 -8.63 -5.20
N LEU A 70 -24.67 -8.77 -3.98
CA LEU A 70 -24.09 -10.03 -3.50
C LEU A 70 -25.16 -10.96 -2.91
N SER A 71 -24.94 -12.27 -3.07
CA SER A 71 -25.69 -13.28 -2.31
C SER A 71 -25.22 -13.35 -0.86
N GLU A 72 -26.07 -13.86 0.05
CA GLU A 72 -25.75 -14.06 1.48
C GLU A 72 -24.40 -14.73 1.74
N GLU A 73 -24.07 -15.78 0.98
CA GLU A 73 -22.77 -16.48 1.04
C GLU A 73 -21.58 -15.53 0.88
N CYS A 74 -21.70 -14.54 -0.01
CA CYS A 74 -20.64 -13.58 -0.33
C CYS A 74 -20.68 -12.37 0.62
N LEU A 75 -21.85 -12.05 1.19
CA LEU A 75 -22.01 -11.00 2.20
C LEU A 75 -21.26 -11.32 3.49
N ALA A 76 -21.09 -12.60 3.83
CA ALA A 76 -20.31 -13.02 5.01
C ALA A 76 -18.84 -12.55 4.99
N ILE A 77 -18.32 -12.13 3.83
CA ILE A 77 -16.96 -11.62 3.64
C ILE A 77 -16.89 -10.10 3.98
N VAL A 78 -18.05 -9.42 4.01
CA VAL A 78 -18.14 -7.98 4.17
C VAL A 78 -18.25 -7.58 5.64
N LYS A 79 -17.40 -6.64 6.09
CA LYS A 79 -17.50 -5.96 7.39
C LYS A 79 -17.87 -4.50 7.21
N ASP A 80 -18.43 -3.91 8.26
CA ASP A 80 -18.99 -2.54 8.24
C ASP A 80 -17.96 -1.45 7.93
N SER A 81 -16.68 -1.66 8.26
CA SER A 81 -15.59 -0.68 8.09
C SER A 81 -14.88 -0.71 6.73
N TYR A 82 -15.29 -1.60 5.82
CA TYR A 82 -14.57 -1.77 4.55
C TYR A 82 -14.96 -0.76 3.47
N THR A 83 -13.97 -0.35 2.68
CA THR A 83 -14.19 0.47 1.49
C THR A 83 -14.73 -0.37 0.33
N ALA A 84 -15.33 0.27 -0.67
CA ALA A 84 -15.76 -0.41 -1.91
C ALA A 84 -14.62 -1.22 -2.56
N ARG A 85 -13.40 -0.66 -2.60
CA ARG A 85 -12.19 -1.37 -3.09
C ARG A 85 -11.89 -2.61 -2.27
N TYR A 86 -11.91 -2.51 -0.94
CA TYR A 86 -11.63 -3.65 -0.07
C TYR A 86 -12.65 -4.78 -0.30
N VAL A 87 -13.94 -4.47 -0.37
CA VAL A 87 -14.98 -5.48 -0.64
C VAL A 87 -14.76 -6.12 -2.01
N TRP A 88 -14.43 -5.31 -3.02
CA TRP A 88 -14.14 -5.79 -4.38
C TRP A 88 -12.96 -6.76 -4.42
N THR A 89 -11.85 -6.44 -3.74
CA THR A 89 -10.63 -7.24 -3.74
C THR A 89 -10.78 -8.52 -2.93
N GLU A 90 -11.42 -8.47 -1.76
CA GLU A 90 -11.69 -9.67 -0.96
C GLU A 90 -12.61 -10.65 -1.69
N LEU A 91 -13.62 -10.14 -2.40
CA LEU A 91 -14.47 -10.99 -3.22
C LEU A 91 -13.65 -11.67 -4.33
N ALA A 92 -12.75 -10.93 -5.00
CA ALA A 92 -11.87 -11.48 -6.02
C ALA A 92 -10.95 -12.58 -5.47
N LYS A 93 -10.32 -12.35 -4.31
CA LYS A 93 -9.46 -13.32 -3.62
C LYS A 93 -10.25 -14.56 -3.17
N SER A 94 -11.49 -14.38 -2.74
CA SER A 94 -12.34 -15.49 -2.27
C SER A 94 -12.72 -16.49 -3.38
N VAL A 95 -12.67 -16.04 -4.65
CA VAL A 95 -12.96 -16.83 -5.84
C VAL A 95 -11.67 -17.35 -6.49
N ASN A 96 -10.62 -16.53 -6.52
CA ASN A 96 -9.31 -16.91 -7.01
C ASN A 96 -8.24 -16.57 -5.96
N ALA A 97 -7.72 -17.59 -5.28
CA ALA A 97 -6.68 -17.43 -4.27
C ALA A 97 -5.37 -16.85 -4.84
N HIS A 98 -5.13 -16.98 -6.15
CA HIS A 98 -4.00 -16.39 -6.86
C HIS A 98 -4.32 -15.00 -7.46
N TYR A 99 -5.42 -14.36 -7.05
CA TYR A 99 -5.76 -13.02 -7.50
C TYR A 99 -4.63 -12.05 -7.11
N GLN A 100 -3.94 -11.53 -8.13
CA GLN A 100 -3.03 -10.42 -7.97
C GLN A 100 -3.76 -9.14 -8.33
N GLU A 101 -3.86 -8.24 -7.37
CA GLU A 101 -4.31 -6.88 -7.63
C GLU A 101 -3.27 -6.19 -8.53
N ALA A 102 -3.72 -5.41 -9.51
CA ALA A 102 -2.80 -4.58 -10.26
C ALA A 102 -2.21 -3.58 -9.27
N GLU A 103 -0.92 -3.74 -8.93
CA GLU A 103 -0.25 -2.86 -7.97
C GLU A 103 -0.36 -1.42 -8.47
N THR A 104 -0.91 -0.55 -7.62
CA THR A 104 -0.91 0.87 -7.96
C THR A 104 0.54 1.37 -7.98
N PRO A 105 0.88 2.38 -8.80
CA PRO A 105 2.24 2.94 -8.84
C PRO A 105 2.77 3.37 -7.46
N LEU A 106 1.86 3.74 -6.55
CA LEU A 106 2.16 4.14 -5.19
C LEU A 106 2.52 2.95 -4.29
N GLU A 107 1.72 1.89 -4.29
CA GLU A 107 2.03 0.65 -3.53
C GLU A 107 3.36 0.04 -3.99
N LYS A 108 3.62 0.09 -5.31
CA LYS A 108 4.91 -0.34 -5.86
C LYS A 108 6.06 0.54 -5.35
N SER A 109 5.85 1.85 -5.28
CA SER A 109 6.86 2.80 -4.76
C SER A 109 7.12 2.62 -3.26
N GLU A 110 6.08 2.33 -2.48
CA GLU A 110 6.16 2.11 -1.03
C GLU A 110 6.86 0.79 -0.73
N LYS A 111 6.48 -0.31 -1.39
CA LYS A 111 7.19 -1.60 -1.27
C LYS A 111 8.66 -1.49 -1.68
N THR A 112 8.96 -0.73 -2.74
CA THR A 112 10.35 -0.52 -3.18
C THR A 112 11.15 0.23 -2.11
N LYS A 113 10.56 1.25 -1.48
CA LYS A 113 11.19 1.98 -0.37
C LYS A 113 11.40 1.10 0.86
N GLU A 114 10.38 0.35 1.28
CA GLU A 114 10.48 -0.57 2.42
C GLU A 114 11.53 -1.66 2.21
N THR A 115 11.64 -2.18 0.98
CA THR A 115 12.66 -3.18 0.62
C THR A 115 14.06 -2.55 0.66
N ALA A 116 14.23 -1.36 0.09
CA ALA A 116 15.51 -0.64 0.11
C ALA A 116 15.94 -0.26 1.54
N GLU A 117 15.01 0.20 2.39
CA GLU A 117 15.29 0.53 3.79
C GLU A 117 15.64 -0.71 4.62
N ARG A 118 15.04 -1.87 4.32
CA ARG A 118 15.37 -3.13 4.97
C ARG A 118 16.75 -3.63 4.56
N GLU A 119 17.08 -3.56 3.27
CA GLU A 119 18.41 -3.91 2.76
C GLU A 119 19.52 -3.02 3.34
N ASP A 120 19.27 -1.72 3.50
CA ASP A 120 20.22 -0.79 4.12
C ASP A 120 20.44 -1.10 5.61
N LYS A 121 19.37 -1.38 6.36
CA LYS A 121 19.47 -1.82 7.76
C LYS A 121 20.23 -3.13 7.92
N ASP A 122 19.92 -4.12 7.08
CA ASP A 122 20.60 -5.42 7.09
C ASP A 122 22.10 -5.27 6.78
N ALA A 123 22.47 -4.37 5.84
CA ALA A 123 23.87 -4.07 5.54
C ALA A 123 24.58 -3.35 6.69
N ILE A 124 23.94 -2.37 7.33
CA ILE A 124 24.49 -1.66 8.49
C ILE A 124 24.75 -2.62 9.66
N GLU A 125 23.79 -3.50 9.97
CA GLU A 125 23.92 -4.48 11.04
C GLU A 125 25.02 -5.51 10.74
N ARG A 126 25.05 -6.03 9.50
CA ARG A 126 26.05 -7.02 9.06
C ARG A 126 27.48 -6.51 9.26
N TYR A 127 27.74 -5.25 8.95
CA TYR A 127 29.09 -4.65 9.03
C TYR A 127 29.36 -3.86 10.31
N TYR A 128 28.41 -3.78 11.25
CA TYR A 128 28.61 -3.13 12.54
C TYR A 128 29.80 -3.70 13.34
N PRO A 129 30.00 -5.03 13.44
CA PRO A 129 31.16 -5.60 14.15
C PRO A 129 32.49 -5.15 13.55
N LEU A 130 32.59 -5.09 12.21
CA LEU A 130 33.77 -4.64 11.49
C LEU A 130 34.08 -3.17 11.80
N ARG A 131 33.08 -2.29 11.71
CA ARG A 131 33.24 -0.85 12.05
C ARG A 131 33.67 -0.65 13.50
N LYS A 132 33.10 -1.41 14.43
CA LYS A 132 33.44 -1.38 15.86
C LYS A 132 34.88 -1.84 16.12
N ALA A 133 35.35 -2.88 15.43
CA ALA A 133 36.72 -3.37 15.56
C ALA A 133 37.75 -2.35 15.04
N ILE A 134 37.49 -1.73 13.87
CA ILE A 134 38.32 -0.65 13.30
C ILE A 134 38.41 0.54 14.27
N ALA A 135 37.28 0.99 14.81
CA ALA A 135 37.25 2.12 15.75
C ALA A 135 38.02 1.84 17.07
N LYS A 136 38.14 0.57 17.44
CA LYS A 136 38.90 0.13 18.62
C LYS A 136 40.37 -0.22 18.33
N GLY A 137 40.79 -0.22 17.06
CA GLY A 137 42.12 -0.69 16.65
C GLY A 137 42.31 -2.21 16.80
N ASP A 138 41.22 -2.99 16.87
CA ASP A 138 41.23 -4.45 16.99
C ASP A 138 41.44 -5.10 15.62
N TRP A 139 42.69 -5.11 15.14
CA TRP A 139 43.05 -5.62 13.83
C TRP A 139 42.89 -7.16 13.71
N GLU A 140 42.96 -7.88 14.82
CA GLU A 140 42.72 -9.33 14.86
C GLU A 140 41.23 -9.63 14.66
N GLY A 141 40.35 -8.85 15.29
CA GLY A 141 38.90 -8.88 15.06
C GLY A 141 38.52 -8.52 13.62
N VAL A 142 39.21 -7.53 13.03
CA VAL A 142 39.04 -7.16 11.61
C VAL A 142 39.42 -8.30 10.67
N ASP A 143 40.61 -8.88 10.85
CA ASP A 143 41.10 -9.99 10.00
C ASP A 143 40.18 -11.23 10.10
N LYS A 144 39.72 -11.55 11.31
CA LYS A 144 38.75 -12.63 11.54
C LYS A 144 37.43 -12.40 10.80
N PHE A 145 36.89 -11.19 10.85
CA PHE A 145 35.66 -10.85 10.14
C PHE A 145 35.83 -10.95 8.62
N LEU A 146 36.91 -10.38 8.07
CA LEU A 146 37.20 -10.39 6.64
C LEU A 146 37.46 -11.80 6.09
N LYS A 147 38.07 -12.69 6.88
CA LYS A 147 38.23 -14.11 6.53
C LYS A 147 36.91 -14.88 6.51
N SER A 148 35.95 -14.49 7.36
CA SER A 148 34.63 -15.13 7.43
C SER A 148 33.65 -14.61 6.37
N ASP A 149 33.77 -13.35 5.96
CA ASP A 149 32.89 -12.71 4.99
C ASP A 149 33.70 -12.10 3.85
N SER A 150 33.95 -12.90 2.82
CA SER A 150 34.70 -12.47 1.63
C SER A 150 34.04 -11.30 0.89
N ALA A 151 32.72 -11.09 1.05
CA ALA A 151 32.00 -9.97 0.44
C ALA A 151 32.33 -8.62 1.10
N ALA A 152 32.80 -8.64 2.36
CA ALA A 152 33.22 -7.45 3.10
C ALA A 152 34.45 -6.75 2.48
N ILE A 153 35.27 -7.50 1.73
CA ILE A 153 36.47 -7.01 1.04
C ILE A 153 36.10 -6.09 -0.13
N THR A 154 34.94 -6.30 -0.76
CA THR A 154 34.45 -5.50 -1.89
C THR A 154 33.76 -4.22 -1.40
N ALA A 155 33.01 -4.29 -0.30
CA ALA A 155 32.29 -3.14 0.27
C ALA A 155 33.24 -2.04 0.78
N THR A 156 34.42 -2.41 1.27
CA THR A 156 35.44 -1.47 1.76
C THR A 156 36.14 -0.67 0.65
N LYS A 157 36.07 -1.10 -0.62
CA LYS A 157 36.62 -0.33 -1.75
C LYS A 157 35.74 0.85 -2.18
N ILE A 158 34.46 0.90 -1.77
CA ILE A 158 33.49 1.88 -2.28
C ILE A 158 33.39 3.13 -1.39
N THR A 159 33.87 3.10 -0.14
CA THR A 159 33.95 4.31 0.70
C THR A 159 35.34 4.94 0.64
N LYS A 160 35.62 5.60 -0.48
CA LYS A 160 36.58 6.72 -0.51
C LYS A 160 35.85 7.90 -1.17
N ALA A 161 35.26 8.74 -0.33
CA ALA A 161 34.87 10.09 -0.70
C ALA A 161 36.13 10.96 -0.82
#